data_AF-A0A835IBI9-F1
#
_entry.id   AF-A0A835IBI9-F1
#
_cell.length_a   1.000
_cell.length_b   1.000
_cell.length_c   1.000
_cell.angle_alpha   90.00
_cell.angle_beta   90.00
_cell.angle_gamma   90.00
#
_symmetry.space_group_name_H-M   'P 1'
#
loop_
_entity.id
_entity.type
_entity.pdbx_description
1 polymer ?
#
loop_
_entity_poly.entity_id
_entity_poly.type
_entity_poly.pdbx_seq_one_letter_code
_entity_poly.pdbx_strand_id
1 'polypeptide(L)'
;MLGVEIEQLKQPNEDNEDEMFWEHTPSGDITTASTHGALQSINWRSFDDGFPNLFINNAQDIRGRHVAFLAFFSSPCVIFEQLSVIFALPRLFVASFTLVLPFFPTGSFERMEEEGDVATAFTMARILSNIPISRGGPTSLVIYDIHALQERFYFGDHVLPCFETGIPLLKQRLHQLPDADNISIAFPDDGDKRFVRLKEGSAAGRHVVIVDDLVQSGGTLIECQKVLAAHGATKVSAYVTHGVFPKQSWERFLHKNEEESEKAFANFWITDSCPHTATTIANRAPFEIISLAGSIADALQI
;
A
#
# COMPACT_ATOMS: atom_id res chain seq x y z
N MET A 1 -13.72 -12.66 24.35
CA MET A 1 -15.00 -11.95 24.55
C MET A 1 -14.99 -10.83 23.52
N LEU A 2 -15.88 -10.96 22.54
CA LEU A 2 -15.93 -10.21 21.27
C LEU A 2 -16.28 -8.73 21.45
N GLY A 3 -15.85 -7.90 20.51
CA GLY A 3 -16.43 -6.58 20.29
C GLY A 3 -15.59 -5.69 19.38
N VAL A 4 -15.98 -5.57 18.11
CA VAL A 4 -15.86 -4.30 17.35
C VAL A 4 -17.11 -4.19 16.47
N GLU A 5 -18.03 -3.32 16.87
CA GLU A 5 -19.10 -2.76 16.04
C GLU A 5 -18.51 -1.63 15.18
N ILE A 6 -18.89 -1.57 13.90
CA ILE A 6 -18.79 -0.33 13.11
C ILE A 6 -20.11 -0.17 12.36
N GLU A 7 -20.99 0.65 12.92
CA GLU A 7 -22.19 1.16 12.27
C GLU A 7 -21.98 2.67 12.08
N GLN A 8 -21.88 3.13 10.82
CA GLN A 8 -22.46 4.42 10.43
C GLN A 8 -22.74 4.44 8.92
N LEU A 9 -24.03 4.25 8.65
CA LEU A 9 -24.71 4.17 7.38
C LEU A 9 -24.74 5.54 6.68
N LYS A 10 -24.48 5.58 5.37
CA LYS A 10 -25.05 6.58 4.45
C LYS A 10 -25.79 5.86 3.33
N GLN A 11 -27.00 6.33 3.05
CA GLN A 11 -27.98 5.72 2.16
C GLN A 11 -27.48 5.58 0.71
N PRO A 12 -27.89 4.52 -0.02
CA PRO A 12 -27.49 4.29 -1.40
C PRO A 12 -28.28 5.16 -2.40
N ASN A 13 -27.58 5.66 -3.41
CA ASN A 13 -28.20 6.00 -4.70
C ASN A 13 -28.14 4.73 -5.57
N GLU A 14 -29.29 4.29 -6.07
CA GLU A 14 -29.43 3.20 -7.05
C GLU A 14 -28.84 3.66 -8.39
N ASP A 15 -27.80 2.98 -8.88
CA ASP A 15 -27.43 2.76 -10.30
C ASP A 15 -25.93 2.39 -10.43
N ASN A 16 -25.53 1.15 -10.12
CA ASN A 16 -24.36 0.42 -10.67
C ASN A 16 -24.23 -0.98 -9.99
N GLU A 17 -24.38 -2.08 -10.75
CA GLU A 17 -24.49 -3.46 -10.22
C GLU A 17 -23.34 -4.44 -10.56
N ASP A 18 -22.21 -4.03 -11.18
CA ASP A 18 -21.31 -5.01 -11.83
C ASP A 18 -19.81 -4.97 -11.45
N GLU A 19 -19.44 -5.01 -10.16
CA GLU A 19 -18.04 -5.23 -9.74
C GLU A 19 -17.88 -6.35 -8.70
N MET A 20 -16.85 -7.19 -8.79
CA MET A 20 -16.59 -8.28 -7.82
C MET A 20 -15.13 -8.26 -7.32
N PHE A 21 -14.96 -8.45 -6.02
CA PHE A 21 -13.69 -8.30 -5.30
C PHE A 21 -13.19 -9.63 -4.70
N TRP A 22 -11.87 -9.80 -4.65
CA TRP A 22 -11.20 -10.94 -4.03
C TRP A 22 -10.01 -10.45 -3.19
N GLU A 23 -9.83 -10.99 -1.97
CA GLU A 23 -8.73 -10.67 -1.06
C GLU A 23 -8.07 -11.96 -0.50
N HIS A 24 -6.78 -11.91 -0.16
CA HIS A 24 -6.04 -13.00 0.50
C HIS A 24 -5.76 -12.68 1.98
N THR A 25 -6.24 -13.50 2.90
CA THR A 25 -5.83 -13.46 4.32
C THR A 25 -5.02 -14.71 4.71
N PRO A 26 -3.85 -14.57 5.39
CA PRO A 26 -3.07 -15.71 5.90
C PRO A 26 -3.76 -16.48 7.06
N SER A 27 -4.87 -15.95 7.56
CA SER A 27 -5.73 -16.58 8.56
C SER A 27 -7.17 -16.52 8.03
N GLY A 28 -7.80 -17.67 7.85
CA GLY A 28 -9.03 -17.85 7.09
C GLY A 28 -10.32 -17.26 7.69
N ASP A 29 -10.34 -15.97 8.05
CA ASP A 29 -11.56 -15.21 8.35
C ASP A 29 -11.32 -13.70 8.10
N ILE A 30 -12.04 -13.12 7.13
CA ILE A 30 -13.10 -12.08 7.30
C ILE A 30 -13.50 -11.52 5.92
N THR A 31 -14.81 -11.44 5.72
CA THR A 31 -15.55 -10.67 4.72
C THR A 31 -15.33 -9.16 4.85
N THR A 32 -14.63 -8.53 3.90
CA THR A 32 -14.60 -7.08 3.72
C THR A 32 -15.75 -6.66 2.80
N ALA A 33 -16.90 -6.29 3.39
CA ALA A 33 -18.08 -5.84 2.67
C ALA A 33 -17.75 -4.69 1.70
N SER A 34 -17.74 -4.98 0.40
CA SER A 34 -17.83 -3.96 -0.66
C SER A 34 -19.29 -3.58 -0.84
N THR A 35 -19.57 -2.29 -1.01
CA THR A 35 -20.95 -1.76 -1.08
C THR A 35 -21.68 -2.10 -2.37
N HIS A 36 -21.01 -2.66 -3.38
CA HIS A 36 -21.60 -2.94 -4.70
C HIS A 36 -21.19 -4.29 -5.34
N GLY A 37 -20.45 -5.15 -4.63
CA GLY A 37 -19.91 -6.40 -5.19
C GLY A 37 -19.97 -7.63 -4.29
N ALA A 38 -20.27 -8.79 -4.88
CA ALA A 38 -20.24 -10.06 -4.17
C ALA A 38 -18.79 -10.56 -4.00
N LEU A 39 -18.29 -10.60 -2.76
CA LEU A 39 -17.03 -11.26 -2.45
C LEU A 39 -17.12 -12.74 -2.76
N GLN A 40 -16.15 -13.23 -3.50
CA GLN A 40 -15.99 -14.65 -3.74
C GLN A 40 -14.79 -15.17 -2.96
N SER A 41 -14.78 -16.46 -2.65
CA SER A 41 -13.75 -17.07 -1.80
C SER A 41 -12.78 -17.94 -2.61
N ILE A 42 -11.48 -17.85 -2.31
CA ILE A 42 -10.46 -18.77 -2.83
C ILE A 42 -10.04 -19.67 -1.67
N ASN A 43 -9.96 -20.97 -1.93
CA ASN A 43 -9.37 -21.89 -0.96
C ASN A 43 -7.86 -21.90 -1.18
N TRP A 44 -7.15 -21.23 -0.28
CA TRP A 44 -5.69 -21.19 -0.22
C TRP A 44 -5.18 -22.38 0.61
N ARG A 45 -4.96 -23.52 -0.05
CA ARG A 45 -4.43 -24.73 0.61
C ARG A 45 -3.03 -25.02 0.09
N SER A 46 -2.34 -25.95 0.73
CA SER A 46 -1.04 -26.48 0.29
C SER A 46 -1.10 -28.00 0.20
N PHE A 47 -0.25 -28.59 -0.65
CA PHE A 47 0.08 -30.00 -0.61
C PHE A 47 1.06 -30.30 0.53
N ASP A 48 1.27 -31.58 0.83
CA ASP A 48 2.15 -32.02 1.93
C ASP A 48 3.63 -31.63 1.72
N ASP A 49 4.04 -31.35 0.47
CA ASP A 49 5.38 -30.86 0.12
C ASP A 49 5.53 -29.33 0.22
N GLY A 50 4.45 -28.63 0.62
CA GLY A 50 4.41 -27.19 0.80
C GLY A 50 4.05 -26.39 -0.45
N PHE A 51 3.85 -27.02 -1.62
CA PHE A 51 3.41 -26.29 -2.82
C PHE A 51 1.91 -25.93 -2.75
N PRO A 52 1.47 -24.84 -3.41
CA PRO A 52 0.08 -24.40 -3.36
C PRO A 52 -0.90 -25.39 -4.02
N ASN A 53 -2.04 -25.63 -3.36
CA ASN A 53 -3.20 -26.39 -3.82
C ASN A 53 -4.46 -25.49 -3.82
N LEU A 54 -4.47 -24.55 -4.76
CA LEU A 54 -5.42 -23.46 -4.79
C LEU A 54 -6.72 -23.86 -5.50
N PHE A 55 -7.86 -23.34 -5.04
CA PHE A 55 -9.15 -23.55 -5.70
C PHE A 55 -9.99 -22.28 -5.67
N ILE A 56 -10.37 -21.79 -6.86
CA ILE A 56 -11.27 -20.65 -7.02
C ILE A 56 -12.70 -21.17 -6.90
N ASN A 57 -13.37 -20.87 -5.78
CA ASN A 57 -14.76 -21.29 -5.61
C ASN A 57 -15.65 -20.57 -6.63
N ASN A 58 -16.72 -21.25 -7.07
CA ASN A 58 -17.74 -20.64 -7.92
C ASN A 58 -17.18 -20.01 -9.22
N ALA A 59 -16.11 -20.55 -9.79
CA ALA A 59 -15.44 -20.03 -10.98
C ALA A 59 -16.35 -19.85 -12.22
N GLN A 60 -17.54 -20.47 -12.23
CA GLN A 60 -18.55 -20.29 -13.27
C GLN A 60 -19.26 -18.93 -13.16
N ASP A 61 -19.40 -18.42 -11.94
CA ASP A 61 -20.22 -17.24 -11.62
C ASP A 61 -19.54 -15.94 -12.06
N ILE A 62 -18.21 -15.94 -12.23
CA ILE A 62 -17.42 -14.79 -12.68
C ILE A 62 -17.34 -14.64 -14.20
N ARG A 63 -17.88 -15.60 -14.97
CA ARG A 63 -17.86 -15.53 -16.43
C ARG A 63 -18.62 -14.31 -16.92
N GLY A 64 -18.00 -13.54 -17.80
CA GLY A 64 -18.59 -12.33 -18.37
C GLY A 64 -18.73 -11.17 -17.39
N ARG A 65 -18.15 -11.25 -16.18
CA ARG A 65 -18.17 -10.17 -15.19
C ARG A 65 -16.87 -9.37 -15.16
N HIS A 66 -16.92 -8.15 -14.65
CA HIS A 66 -15.75 -7.35 -14.31
C HIS A 66 -15.21 -7.84 -12.96
N VAL A 67 -13.94 -8.25 -12.93
CA VAL A 67 -13.33 -8.88 -11.75
C VAL A 67 -12.12 -8.06 -11.31
N ALA A 68 -12.11 -7.66 -10.04
CA ALA A 68 -10.97 -7.06 -9.37
C ALA A 68 -10.34 -8.04 -8.38
N PHE A 69 -9.01 -8.14 -8.36
CA PHE A 69 -8.27 -8.94 -7.38
C PHE A 69 -7.36 -8.01 -6.56
N LEU A 70 -7.56 -7.98 -5.23
CA LEU A 70 -6.72 -7.24 -4.29
C LEU A 70 -5.59 -8.15 -3.79
N ALA A 71 -4.39 -7.88 -4.29
CA ALA A 71 -3.17 -8.63 -4.01
C ALA A 71 -2.32 -7.94 -2.94
N PHE A 72 -1.62 -8.74 -2.14
CA PHE A 72 -0.66 -8.28 -1.15
C PHE A 72 0.61 -9.12 -1.22
N PHE A 73 1.61 -8.63 -1.94
CA PHE A 73 2.89 -9.30 -2.16
C PHE A 73 3.82 -9.17 -0.95
N SER A 74 3.43 -9.80 0.16
CA SER A 74 4.12 -9.70 1.46
C SER A 74 5.35 -10.59 1.61
N SER A 75 5.46 -11.66 0.81
CA SER A 75 6.61 -12.58 0.80
C SER A 75 6.71 -13.33 -0.52
N PRO A 76 7.87 -13.91 -0.87
CA PRO A 76 8.01 -14.73 -2.08
C PRO A 76 7.01 -15.90 -2.17
N CYS A 77 6.66 -16.52 -1.04
CA CYS A 77 5.69 -17.60 -0.99
C CYS A 77 4.29 -17.10 -1.38
N VAL A 78 3.83 -16.02 -0.74
CA VAL A 78 2.52 -15.40 -1.00
C VAL A 78 2.44 -14.85 -2.44
N ILE A 79 3.55 -14.29 -2.96
CA ILE A 79 3.65 -13.86 -4.35
C ILE A 79 3.37 -15.02 -5.30
N PHE A 80 4.00 -16.17 -5.08
CA PHE A 80 3.81 -17.34 -5.95
C PHE A 80 2.37 -17.86 -5.93
N GLU A 81 1.76 -17.92 -4.74
CA GLU A 81 0.35 -18.30 -4.57
C GLU A 81 -0.58 -17.33 -5.29
N GLN A 82 -0.45 -16.02 -5.03
CA GLN A 82 -1.32 -15.02 -5.62
C GLN A 82 -1.13 -14.92 -7.14
N LEU A 83 0.10 -15.00 -7.65
CA LEU A 83 0.35 -15.04 -9.09
C LEU A 83 -0.36 -16.21 -9.78
N SER A 84 -0.43 -17.37 -9.12
CA SER A 84 -1.13 -18.54 -9.66
C SER A 84 -2.62 -18.25 -9.87
N VAL A 85 -3.25 -17.52 -8.94
CA VAL A 85 -4.66 -17.08 -9.07
C VAL A 85 -4.80 -15.96 -10.10
N ILE A 86 -3.92 -14.95 -10.03
CA ILE A 86 -3.91 -13.80 -10.94
C ILE A 86 -3.81 -14.27 -12.40
N PHE A 87 -3.01 -15.30 -12.69
CA PHE A 87 -2.89 -15.87 -14.04
C PHE A 87 -4.08 -16.75 -14.43
N ALA A 88 -4.84 -17.28 -13.47
CA ALA A 88 -6.01 -18.11 -13.73
C ALA A 88 -7.27 -17.27 -14.00
N LEU A 89 -7.51 -16.21 -13.22
CA LEU A 89 -8.75 -15.43 -13.25
C LEU A 89 -9.13 -14.91 -14.65
N PRO A 90 -8.24 -14.25 -15.42
CA PRO A 90 -8.56 -13.79 -16.78
C PRO A 90 -8.98 -14.92 -17.73
N ARG A 91 -8.43 -16.12 -17.54
CA ARG A 91 -8.72 -17.31 -18.36
C ARG A 91 -10.08 -17.93 -18.06
N LEU A 92 -10.75 -17.50 -16.99
CA LEU A 92 -12.09 -17.95 -16.62
C LEU A 92 -13.20 -17.15 -17.32
N PHE A 93 -12.90 -16.59 -18.51
CA PHE A 93 -13.84 -15.87 -19.37
C PHE A 93 -14.47 -14.62 -18.72
N VAL A 94 -13.75 -13.97 -17.79
CA VAL A 94 -14.15 -12.67 -17.21
C VAL A 94 -14.22 -11.60 -18.31
N ALA A 95 -15.11 -10.61 -18.14
CA ALA A 95 -15.27 -9.50 -19.08
C ALA A 95 -14.08 -8.55 -19.03
N SER A 96 -13.66 -8.12 -17.84
CA SER A 96 -12.40 -7.40 -17.62
C SER A 96 -11.72 -7.92 -16.36
N PHE A 97 -10.43 -7.64 -16.24
CA PHE A 97 -9.65 -7.97 -15.05
C PHE A 97 -8.84 -6.76 -14.59
N THR A 98 -9.00 -6.42 -13.31
CA THR A 98 -8.21 -5.41 -12.62
C THR A 98 -7.43 -6.07 -11.48
N LEU A 99 -6.12 -5.91 -11.48
CA LEU A 99 -5.26 -6.27 -10.37
C LEU A 99 -4.98 -5.03 -9.55
N VAL A 100 -5.45 -4.99 -8.31
CA VAL A 100 -5.07 -3.98 -7.32
C VAL A 100 -3.90 -4.55 -6.52
N LEU A 101 -2.73 -3.96 -6.68
CA LEU A 101 -1.51 -4.31 -5.94
C LEU A 101 -1.07 -3.05 -5.17
N PRO A 102 -1.59 -2.80 -3.96
CA PRO A 102 -1.35 -1.55 -3.25
C PRO A 102 0.13 -1.23 -3.05
N PHE A 103 0.97 -2.25 -2.87
CA PHE A 103 2.41 -2.09 -2.70
C PHE A 103 3.19 -2.97 -3.67
N PHE A 104 4.12 -2.36 -4.42
CA PHE A 104 5.04 -3.04 -5.33
C PHE A 104 6.38 -3.33 -4.62
N PRO A 105 6.61 -4.54 -4.09
CA PRO A 105 7.63 -4.79 -3.06
C PRO A 105 9.07 -4.68 -3.54
N THR A 106 9.30 -4.79 -4.85
CA THR A 106 10.63 -4.71 -5.46
C THR A 106 10.97 -3.32 -6.00
N GLY A 107 10.11 -2.31 -5.82
CA GLY A 107 10.27 -0.98 -6.43
C GLY A 107 11.59 -0.29 -6.11
N SER A 108 12.10 -0.43 -4.89
CA SER A 108 13.40 0.15 -4.49
C SER A 108 14.64 -0.55 -5.07
N PHE A 109 14.46 -1.60 -5.89
CA PHE A 109 15.53 -2.32 -6.58
C PHE A 109 15.32 -2.20 -8.10
N GLU A 110 15.12 -0.96 -8.55
CA GLU A 110 14.89 -0.60 -9.95
C GLU A 110 16.18 -0.30 -10.70
N ARG A 111 17.21 0.23 -10.02
CA ARG A 111 18.49 0.58 -10.65
C ARG A 111 19.55 -0.49 -10.45
N MET A 112 20.50 -0.53 -11.39
CA MET A 112 21.77 -1.23 -11.24
C MET A 112 22.82 -0.18 -10.89
N GLU A 113 23.58 -0.39 -9.83
CA GLU A 113 24.71 0.47 -9.45
C GLU A 113 26.00 -0.02 -10.10
N GLU A 114 26.17 -1.34 -10.17
CA GLU A 114 27.30 -2.00 -10.81
C GLU A 114 26.89 -3.13 -11.78
N GLU A 115 27.83 -3.54 -12.63
CA GLU A 115 27.61 -4.65 -13.54
C GLU A 115 27.46 -5.96 -12.76
N GLY A 116 26.32 -6.63 -12.94
CA GLY A 116 25.96 -7.86 -12.22
C GLY A 116 24.77 -7.68 -11.27
N ASP A 117 24.40 -6.44 -10.93
CA ASP A 117 23.18 -6.16 -10.19
C ASP A 117 21.94 -6.66 -10.94
N VAL A 118 21.00 -7.23 -10.20
CA VAL A 118 19.73 -7.69 -10.76
C VAL A 118 18.63 -6.73 -10.34
N ALA A 119 18.13 -5.94 -11.28
CA ALA A 119 16.97 -5.08 -11.08
C ALA A 119 15.70 -5.92 -10.88
N THR A 120 15.40 -6.28 -9.63
CA THR A 120 14.26 -7.16 -9.31
C THR A 120 12.92 -6.48 -9.58
N ALA A 121 12.85 -5.14 -9.54
CA ALA A 121 11.68 -4.38 -9.99
C ALA A 121 11.31 -4.72 -11.44
N PHE A 122 12.31 -4.75 -12.33
CA PHE A 122 12.11 -5.11 -13.74
C PHE A 122 11.60 -6.53 -13.88
N THR A 123 12.18 -7.48 -13.15
CA THR A 123 11.75 -8.89 -13.16
C THR A 123 10.29 -9.03 -12.74
N MET A 124 9.89 -8.40 -11.64
CA MET A 124 8.50 -8.45 -11.15
C MET A 124 7.53 -7.80 -12.13
N ALA A 125 7.87 -6.63 -12.67
CA ALA A 125 7.05 -5.95 -13.68
C ALA A 125 6.88 -6.82 -14.93
N ARG A 126 7.91 -7.54 -15.38
CA ARG A 126 7.82 -8.48 -16.50
C ARG A 126 6.94 -9.69 -16.19
N ILE A 127 6.97 -10.23 -14.97
CA ILE A 127 6.05 -11.29 -14.53
C ILE A 127 4.61 -10.79 -14.61
N LEU A 128 4.30 -9.62 -14.03
CA LEU A 128 2.97 -9.02 -14.09
C LEU A 128 2.54 -8.68 -15.53
N SER A 129 3.48 -8.31 -16.39
CA SER A 129 3.20 -8.05 -17.81
C SER A 129 2.76 -9.30 -18.59
N ASN A 130 2.95 -10.50 -18.03
CA ASN A 130 2.53 -11.75 -18.66
C ASN A 130 1.18 -12.27 -18.13
N ILE A 131 0.47 -11.47 -17.33
CA ILE A 131 -0.91 -11.80 -16.94
C ILE A 131 -1.74 -11.99 -18.21
N PRO A 132 -2.51 -13.10 -18.33
CA PRO A 132 -3.31 -13.34 -19.52
C PRO A 132 -4.36 -12.24 -19.75
N ILE A 133 -4.56 -11.91 -21.02
CA ILE A 133 -5.56 -10.92 -21.44
C ILE A 133 -6.96 -11.50 -21.22
N SER A 134 -7.84 -10.71 -20.64
CA SER A 134 -9.26 -11.03 -20.43
C SER A 134 -10.07 -10.84 -21.72
N ARG A 135 -11.39 -11.11 -21.73
CA ARG A 135 -12.20 -10.91 -22.95
C ARG A 135 -12.24 -9.45 -23.41
N GLY A 136 -12.22 -8.51 -22.46
CA GLY A 136 -12.29 -7.07 -22.69
C GLY A 136 -10.94 -6.41 -22.92
N GLY A 137 -9.83 -7.16 -22.82
CA GLY A 137 -8.50 -6.66 -23.13
C GLY A 137 -7.48 -6.81 -21.99
N PRO A 138 -6.39 -6.02 -22.07
CA PRO A 138 -5.29 -6.01 -21.10
C PRO A 138 -5.77 -5.87 -19.66
N THR A 139 -4.98 -6.40 -18.72
CA THR A 139 -5.27 -6.26 -17.29
C THR A 139 -4.96 -4.84 -16.83
N SER A 140 -5.91 -4.17 -16.17
CA SER A 140 -5.64 -2.93 -15.45
C SER A 140 -4.85 -3.23 -14.17
N LEU A 141 -3.75 -2.53 -13.93
CA LEU A 141 -2.90 -2.76 -12.76
C LEU A 141 -2.83 -1.50 -11.91
N VAL A 142 -3.49 -1.49 -10.75
CA VAL A 142 -3.50 -0.35 -9.82
C VAL A 142 -2.39 -0.54 -8.78
N ILE A 143 -1.46 0.41 -8.71
CA ILE A 143 -0.36 0.44 -7.72
C ILE A 143 -0.34 1.82 -7.07
N TYR A 144 -0.17 1.88 -5.76
CA TYR A 144 -0.02 3.15 -5.04
C TYR A 144 1.45 3.51 -4.88
N ASP A 145 1.75 4.81 -5.02
CA ASP A 145 3.05 5.44 -4.74
C ASP A 145 4.26 4.59 -5.14
N ILE A 146 4.31 4.23 -6.42
CA ILE A 146 5.45 3.50 -6.99
C ILE A 146 6.75 4.28 -6.75
N HIS A 147 7.81 3.56 -6.34
CA HIS A 147 9.05 4.16 -5.88
C HIS A 147 9.68 5.09 -6.92
N ALA A 148 9.79 4.62 -8.17
CA ALA A 148 10.23 5.43 -9.28
C ALA A 148 9.21 5.41 -10.43
N LEU A 149 8.74 6.58 -10.88
CA LEU A 149 7.78 6.70 -11.98
C LEU A 149 8.30 6.06 -13.29
N GLN A 150 9.63 5.98 -13.47
CA GLN A 150 10.30 5.34 -14.59
C GLN A 150 10.02 3.83 -14.68
N GLU A 151 9.65 3.19 -13.56
CA GLU A 151 9.21 1.79 -13.55
C GLU A 151 7.99 1.56 -14.44
N ARG A 152 7.24 2.60 -14.84
CA ARG A 152 6.20 2.51 -15.90
C ARG A 152 6.72 1.79 -17.15
N PHE A 153 7.97 2.05 -17.54
CA PHE A 153 8.59 1.44 -18.72
C PHE A 153 9.05 0.00 -18.48
N TYR A 154 9.01 -0.49 -17.24
CA TYR A 154 9.26 -1.89 -16.92
C TYR A 154 8.04 -2.78 -17.13
N PHE A 155 6.86 -2.23 -17.33
CA PHE A 155 5.68 -2.98 -17.73
C PHE A 155 5.64 -3.13 -19.26
N GLY A 156 5.15 -4.27 -19.74
CA GLY A 156 4.90 -4.54 -21.15
C GLY A 156 3.47 -4.21 -21.54
N ASP A 157 3.18 -4.31 -22.84
CA ASP A 157 1.95 -3.78 -23.45
C ASP A 157 0.66 -4.59 -23.13
N HIS A 158 0.77 -5.70 -22.41
CA HIS A 158 -0.36 -6.56 -22.04
C HIS A 158 -1.00 -6.19 -20.69
N VAL A 159 -0.47 -5.18 -20.02
CA VAL A 159 -1.04 -4.61 -18.80
C VAL A 159 -1.12 -3.10 -18.91
N LEU A 160 -2.06 -2.50 -18.18
CA LEU A 160 -2.29 -1.06 -18.13
C LEU A 160 -1.97 -0.57 -16.71
N PRO A 161 -0.73 -0.18 -16.41
CA PRO A 161 -0.36 0.30 -15.08
C PRO A 161 -0.99 1.68 -14.80
N CYS A 162 -1.89 1.72 -13.83
CA CYS A 162 -2.44 2.90 -13.19
C CYS A 162 -1.67 3.13 -11.87
N PHE A 163 -1.00 4.29 -11.78
CA PHE A 163 -0.25 4.64 -10.58
C PHE A 163 -1.04 5.68 -9.79
N GLU A 164 -1.56 5.23 -8.66
CA GLU A 164 -2.32 6.04 -7.70
C GLU A 164 -1.40 6.57 -6.59
N THR A 165 -1.91 7.48 -5.77
CA THR A 165 -1.14 8.07 -4.66
C THR A 165 -2.00 8.23 -3.41
N GLY A 166 -1.43 7.95 -2.24
CA GLY A 166 -2.06 8.16 -0.94
C GLY A 166 -2.04 9.61 -0.45
N ILE A 167 -1.37 10.52 -1.17
CA ILE A 167 -1.24 11.94 -0.79
C ILE A 167 -2.59 12.66 -0.55
N PRO A 168 -3.67 12.43 -1.31
CA PRO A 168 -4.98 13.00 -1.00
C PRO A 168 -5.48 12.63 0.41
N LEU A 169 -5.22 11.40 0.86
CA LEU A 169 -5.59 10.94 2.19
C LEU A 169 -4.76 11.65 3.28
N LEU A 170 -3.45 11.83 3.04
CA LEU A 170 -2.62 12.67 3.89
C LEU A 170 -3.19 14.10 3.99
N LYS A 171 -3.52 14.73 2.86
CA LYS A 171 -4.07 16.09 2.85
C LYS A 171 -5.35 16.20 3.69
N GLN A 172 -6.26 15.24 3.56
CA GLN A 172 -7.46 15.19 4.39
C GLN A 172 -7.10 15.13 5.88
N ARG A 173 -6.11 14.31 6.25
CA ARG A 173 -5.67 14.20 7.64
C ARG A 173 -5.02 15.49 8.15
N LEU A 174 -4.18 16.14 7.35
CA LEU A 174 -3.53 17.40 7.71
C LEU A 174 -4.55 18.54 7.94
N HIS A 175 -5.61 18.61 7.14
CA HIS A 175 -6.70 19.59 7.33
C HIS A 175 -7.48 19.39 8.64
N GLN A 176 -7.42 18.20 9.26
CA GLN A 176 -8.08 17.91 10.52
C GLN A 176 -7.21 18.24 11.74
N LEU A 177 -5.94 18.63 11.54
CA LEU A 177 -5.06 19.00 12.64
C LEU A 177 -5.40 20.39 13.18
N PRO A 178 -5.27 20.61 14.51
CA PRO A 178 -5.60 21.88 15.14
C PRO A 178 -4.72 23.05 14.66
N ASP A 179 -3.55 22.75 14.09
CA ASP A 179 -2.58 23.71 13.57
C ASP A 179 -2.32 23.54 12.07
N ALA A 180 -3.35 23.13 11.32
CA ALA A 180 -3.30 22.95 9.87
C ALA A 180 -2.65 24.13 9.11
N ASP A 181 -2.85 25.36 9.58
CA ASP A 181 -2.31 26.59 8.99
C ASP A 181 -0.79 26.78 9.22
N ASN A 182 -0.17 26.00 10.12
CA ASN A 182 1.24 26.12 10.50
C ASN A 182 2.07 24.86 10.17
N ILE A 183 1.68 24.14 9.11
CA ILE A 183 2.36 22.93 8.65
C ILE A 183 3.37 23.26 7.55
N SER A 184 4.53 22.60 7.58
CA SER A 184 5.49 22.55 6.47
C SER A 184 5.75 21.11 6.06
N ILE A 185 5.86 20.87 4.76
CA ILE A 185 6.19 19.54 4.22
C ILE A 185 7.69 19.43 3.98
N ALA A 186 8.26 18.31 4.41
CA ALA A 186 9.65 17.93 4.21
C ALA A 186 9.72 16.63 3.42
N PHE A 187 10.70 16.52 2.53
CA PHE A 187 11.05 15.29 1.84
C PHE A 187 12.48 14.87 2.23
N PRO A 188 12.73 13.58 2.52
CA PRO A 188 14.07 13.05 2.59
C PRO A 188 14.82 13.23 1.25
N ASP A 189 16.13 13.45 1.27
CA ASP A 189 16.98 13.54 0.07
C ASP A 189 17.92 12.32 0.01
N ASP A 190 18.11 11.76 -1.19
CA ASP A 190 18.87 10.53 -1.47
C ASP A 190 20.40 10.71 -1.55
N GLY A 191 20.95 11.83 -1.06
CA GLY A 191 22.39 12.12 -1.12
C GLY A 191 23.24 11.39 -0.08
N ASP A 192 24.55 11.24 -0.36
CA ASP A 192 25.61 10.74 0.56
C ASP A 192 25.61 11.41 1.95
N LYS A 193 25.06 12.62 2.02
CA LYS A 193 24.68 13.29 3.25
C LYS A 193 23.16 13.41 3.24
N ARG A 194 22.50 12.79 4.22
CA ARG A 194 21.03 12.82 4.37
C ARG A 194 20.60 14.26 4.65
N PHE A 195 20.22 14.99 3.60
CA PHE A 195 19.65 16.32 3.70
C PHE A 195 18.11 16.22 3.77
N VAL A 196 17.49 17.23 4.37
CA VAL A 196 16.03 17.38 4.38
C VAL A 196 15.68 18.54 3.47
N ARG A 197 14.85 18.29 2.45
CA ARG A 197 14.33 19.36 1.60
C ARG A 197 12.97 19.78 2.12
N LEU A 198 12.88 21.02 2.60
CA LEU A 198 11.58 21.64 2.86
C LEU A 198 10.98 22.07 1.52
N LYS A 199 9.72 21.71 1.30
CA LYS A 199 8.98 22.13 0.10
C LYS A 199 8.88 23.65 0.03
N GLU A 200 8.52 24.27 1.16
CA GLU A 200 8.40 25.72 1.33
C GLU A 200 8.71 26.13 2.78
N GLY A 201 9.37 27.29 2.95
CA GLY A 201 9.60 27.93 4.24
C GLY A 201 10.80 27.41 5.06
N SER A 202 10.71 27.55 6.37
CA SER A 202 11.70 27.13 7.36
C SER A 202 11.07 26.15 8.34
N ALA A 203 11.88 25.25 8.92
CA ALA A 203 11.43 24.36 10.00
C ALA A 203 11.07 25.15 11.28
N ALA A 204 11.75 26.27 11.54
CA ALA A 204 11.64 27.02 12.78
C ALA A 204 10.20 27.49 13.05
N GLY A 205 9.65 27.12 14.20
CA GLY A 205 8.32 27.52 14.65
C GLY A 205 7.15 26.78 13.99
N ARG A 206 7.41 25.77 13.15
CA ARG A 206 6.38 25.06 12.37
C ARG A 206 6.24 23.59 12.77
N HIS A 207 5.07 23.03 12.53
CA HIS A 207 4.86 21.58 12.51
C HIS A 207 5.38 21.05 11.18
N VAL A 208 6.47 20.27 11.21
CA VAL A 208 7.02 19.69 9.99
C VAL A 208 6.51 18.27 9.80
N VAL A 209 6.00 17.96 8.61
CA VAL A 209 5.57 16.61 8.22
C VAL A 209 6.54 16.09 7.16
N ILE A 210 7.27 15.03 7.51
CA ILE A 210 8.14 14.30 6.58
C ILE A 210 7.24 13.39 5.74
N VAL A 211 7.36 13.47 4.42
CA VAL A 211 6.60 12.65 3.48
C VAL A 211 7.59 11.81 2.69
N ASP A 212 7.38 10.50 2.69
CA ASP A 212 8.14 9.51 1.92
C ASP A 212 7.17 8.52 1.28
N ASP A 213 7.59 7.78 0.25
CA ASP A 213 6.78 6.72 -0.35
C ASP A 213 6.69 5.51 0.59
N LEU A 214 7.81 5.10 1.17
CA LEU A 214 7.91 3.92 2.01
C LEU A 214 8.88 4.06 3.18
N VAL A 215 8.80 3.13 4.12
CA VAL A 215 9.79 2.97 5.19
C VAL A 215 10.14 1.51 5.41
N GLN A 216 11.45 1.23 5.44
CA GLN A 216 12.00 -0.06 5.87
C GLN A 216 12.62 0.07 7.26
N SER A 217 13.92 0.38 7.36
CA SER A 217 14.62 0.45 8.65
C SER A 217 14.20 1.64 9.51
N GLY A 218 13.70 2.72 8.89
CA GLY A 218 13.36 3.96 9.56
C GLY A 218 14.54 4.91 9.85
N GLY A 219 15.77 4.52 9.48
CA GLY A 219 16.97 5.31 9.79
C GLY A 219 16.94 6.72 9.21
N THR A 220 16.53 6.87 7.95
CA THR A 220 16.44 8.19 7.28
C THR A 220 15.44 9.10 7.99
N LEU A 221 14.20 8.64 8.21
CA LEU A 221 13.17 9.42 8.90
C LEU A 221 13.61 9.88 10.29
N ILE A 222 14.24 9.00 11.09
CA ILE A 222 14.74 9.35 12.43
C ILE A 222 15.81 10.45 12.36
N GLU A 223 16.75 10.37 11.42
CA GLU A 223 17.76 11.42 11.26
C GLU A 223 17.15 12.74 10.77
N CYS A 224 16.21 12.68 9.81
CA CYS A 224 15.48 13.85 9.36
C CYS A 224 14.70 14.52 10.50
N GLN A 225 14.08 13.72 11.38
CA GLN A 225 13.39 14.23 12.57
C GLN A 225 14.33 14.99 13.51
N LYS A 226 15.52 14.44 13.80
CA LYS A 226 16.53 15.12 14.64
C LYS A 226 17.00 16.43 14.01
N VAL A 227 17.27 16.42 12.71
CA VAL A 227 17.68 17.62 11.97
C VAL A 227 16.59 18.69 12.04
N LEU A 228 15.34 18.34 11.75
CA LEU A 228 14.22 19.27 11.78
C LEU A 228 13.97 19.85 13.18
N ALA A 229 14.04 19.02 14.22
CA ALA A 229 13.94 19.46 15.61
C ALA A 229 15.07 20.44 15.98
N ALA A 230 16.32 20.13 15.61
CA ALA A 230 17.47 21.01 15.84
C ALA A 230 17.37 22.36 15.09
N HIS A 231 16.63 22.40 13.97
CA HIS A 231 16.32 23.61 13.22
C HIS A 231 15.05 24.33 13.72
N GLY A 232 14.53 23.96 14.89
CA GLY A 232 13.47 24.68 15.59
C GLY A 232 12.05 24.28 15.22
N ALA A 233 11.83 23.12 14.58
CA ALA A 233 10.48 22.58 14.41
C ALA A 233 9.78 22.42 15.77
N THR A 234 8.53 22.87 15.87
CA THR A 234 7.75 22.74 17.13
C THR A 234 7.31 21.31 17.38
N LYS A 235 7.09 20.57 16.29
CA LYS A 235 6.82 19.12 16.27
C LYS A 235 7.16 18.56 14.90
N VAL A 236 7.47 17.27 14.87
CA VAL A 236 7.75 16.54 13.64
C VAL A 236 6.81 15.34 13.56
N SER A 237 6.09 15.22 12.45
CA SER A 237 5.31 14.02 12.09
C SER A 237 5.89 13.38 10.83
N ALA A 238 5.51 12.14 10.56
CA ALA A 238 5.84 11.46 9.33
C ALA A 238 4.57 10.91 8.65
N TYR A 239 4.61 10.84 7.33
CA TYR A 239 3.69 10.08 6.51
C TYR A 239 4.50 9.20 5.55
N VAL A 240 4.08 7.95 5.44
CA VAL A 240 4.53 7.04 4.38
C VAL A 240 3.35 6.30 3.82
N THR A 241 3.34 6.01 2.52
CA THR A 241 2.30 5.14 1.97
C THR A 241 2.55 3.71 2.44
N HIS A 242 3.78 3.21 2.32
CA HIS A 242 4.12 1.81 2.59
C HIS A 242 5.05 1.62 3.81
N GLY A 243 4.52 1.13 4.93
CA GLY A 243 5.38 0.67 6.04
C GLY A 243 5.75 -0.78 5.93
N VAL A 244 6.94 -1.03 5.40
CA VAL A 244 7.48 -2.39 5.26
C VAL A 244 7.99 -2.91 6.61
N PHE A 245 8.72 -2.07 7.35
CA PHE A 245 9.25 -2.34 8.69
C PHE A 245 9.77 -3.79 8.93
N PRO A 246 10.75 -4.26 8.14
CA PRO A 246 11.31 -5.60 8.35
C PRO A 246 11.92 -5.74 9.75
N LYS A 247 11.90 -6.96 10.28
CA LYS A 247 12.47 -7.30 11.61
C LYS A 247 11.97 -6.40 12.74
N GLN A 248 10.69 -6.04 12.71
CA GLN A 248 10.04 -5.19 13.73
C GLN A 248 10.72 -3.82 13.90
N SER A 249 11.31 -3.27 12.84
CA SER A 249 11.97 -1.95 12.89
C SER A 249 11.03 -0.79 13.26
N TRP A 250 9.71 -0.99 13.19
CA TRP A 250 8.70 -0.07 13.72
C TRP A 250 8.84 0.18 15.24
N GLU A 251 9.44 -0.74 16.01
CA GLU A 251 9.66 -0.56 17.46
C GLU A 251 10.52 0.65 17.81
N ARG A 252 11.34 1.09 16.85
CA ARG A 252 12.23 2.26 16.99
C ARG A 252 11.44 3.57 17.10
N PHE A 253 10.18 3.58 16.69
CA PHE A 253 9.33 4.77 16.66
C PHE A 253 8.39 4.85 17.87
N LEU A 254 8.27 3.77 18.66
CA LEU A 254 7.40 3.76 19.83
C LEU A 254 7.84 4.79 20.86
N HIS A 255 6.85 5.39 21.52
CA HIS A 255 7.09 6.22 22.70
C HIS A 255 7.42 5.31 23.88
N LYS A 256 8.68 5.32 24.34
CA LYS A 256 9.14 4.42 25.41
C LYS A 256 9.04 5.03 26.81
N ASN A 257 9.26 6.34 26.97
CA ASN A 257 9.20 7.09 28.24
C ASN A 257 8.87 8.59 28.01
N GLU A 258 8.46 9.32 29.06
CA GLU A 258 8.15 10.77 29.00
C GLU A 258 9.33 11.63 28.51
N GLU A 259 10.57 11.35 28.95
CA GLU A 259 11.77 12.10 28.53
C GLU A 259 12.18 11.85 27.06
N GLU A 260 11.86 10.69 26.48
CA GLU A 260 12.14 10.40 25.06
C GLU A 260 11.06 10.97 24.12
N SER A 261 9.93 11.41 24.67
CA SER A 261 8.79 11.92 23.89
C SER A 261 9.09 13.27 23.21
N GLU A 262 10.01 14.09 23.75
CA GLU A 262 10.46 15.33 23.09
C GLU A 262 11.24 15.06 21.78
N LYS A 263 11.78 13.85 21.61
CA LYS A 263 12.52 13.43 20.41
C LYS A 263 11.73 12.44 19.55
N ALA A 264 10.49 12.15 19.91
CA ALA A 264 9.63 11.24 19.17
C ALA A 264 8.86 11.96 18.07
N PHE A 265 8.36 11.19 17.10
CA PHE A 265 7.37 11.71 16.17
C PHE A 265 6.07 11.99 16.89
N ALA A 266 5.47 13.15 16.61
CA ALA A 266 4.17 13.53 17.15
C ALA A 266 3.04 12.67 16.59
N ASN A 267 3.10 12.38 15.28
CA ASN A 267 2.22 11.43 14.60
C ASN A 267 3.03 10.71 13.52
N PHE A 268 2.67 9.45 13.25
CA PHE A 268 3.21 8.68 12.15
C PHE A 268 2.04 8.07 11.36
N TRP A 269 1.66 8.72 10.28
CA TRP A 269 0.60 8.25 9.40
C TRP A 269 1.13 7.24 8.40
N ILE A 270 0.38 6.17 8.22
CA ILE A 270 0.74 5.09 7.30
C ILE A 270 -0.52 4.50 6.71
N THR A 271 -0.47 4.01 5.46
CA THR A 271 -1.62 3.33 4.87
C THR A 271 -1.69 1.84 5.19
N ASP A 272 -2.81 1.21 4.88
CA ASP A 272 -3.01 -0.25 4.97
C ASP A 272 -2.49 -1.03 3.74
N SER A 273 -1.67 -0.40 2.88
CA SER A 273 -1.03 -1.08 1.73
C SER A 273 -0.18 -2.31 2.12
N CYS A 274 0.29 -2.34 3.37
CA CYS A 274 1.01 -3.48 3.96
C CYS A 274 0.19 -4.01 5.17
N PRO A 275 -0.81 -4.88 4.94
CA PRO A 275 -1.86 -5.18 5.94
C PRO A 275 -1.33 -5.84 7.21
N HIS A 276 -0.31 -6.71 7.10
CA HIS A 276 0.30 -7.34 8.27
C HIS A 276 0.97 -6.30 9.19
N THR A 277 1.71 -5.36 8.61
CA THR A 277 2.31 -4.25 9.35
C THR A 277 1.24 -3.36 9.95
N ALA A 278 0.28 -2.91 9.13
CA ALA A 278 -0.79 -2.01 9.56
C ALA A 278 -1.54 -2.57 10.77
N THR A 279 -1.93 -3.85 10.72
CA THR A 279 -2.58 -4.55 11.84
C THR A 279 -1.69 -4.60 13.08
N THR A 280 -0.39 -4.84 12.91
CA THR A 280 0.57 -4.95 14.02
C THR A 280 0.73 -3.64 14.77
N ILE A 281 0.65 -2.49 14.09
CA ILE A 281 0.97 -1.17 14.67
C ILE A 281 -0.25 -0.27 14.93
N ALA A 282 -1.45 -0.64 14.48
CA ALA A 282 -2.65 0.23 14.50
C ALA A 282 -3.02 0.87 15.85
N ASN A 283 -2.62 0.26 16.97
CA ASN A 283 -2.90 0.73 18.32
C ASN A 283 -1.63 1.09 19.10
N ARG A 284 -0.57 1.51 18.40
CA ARG A 284 0.74 1.78 18.99
C ARG A 284 1.17 3.19 18.63
N ALA A 285 1.18 4.09 19.61
CA ALA A 285 1.67 5.45 19.37
C ALA A 285 3.14 5.42 18.86
N PRO A 286 3.50 6.28 17.89
CA PRO A 286 2.71 7.37 17.30
C PRO A 286 1.91 6.98 16.03
N PHE A 287 1.75 5.69 15.74
CA PHE A 287 1.18 5.24 14.48
C PHE A 287 -0.33 5.46 14.38
N GLU A 288 -0.77 5.89 13.20
CA GLU A 288 -2.17 6.00 12.81
C GLU A 288 -2.35 5.44 11.39
N ILE A 289 -3.25 4.47 11.23
CA ILE A 289 -3.52 3.84 9.94
C ILE A 289 -4.56 4.65 9.17
N ILE A 290 -4.26 5.00 7.92
CA ILE A 290 -5.17 5.63 6.97
C ILE A 290 -5.56 4.61 5.91
N SER A 291 -6.83 4.22 5.84
CA SER A 291 -7.24 3.16 4.91
C SER A 291 -7.24 3.62 3.45
N LEU A 292 -6.73 2.76 2.56
CA LEU A 292 -6.82 2.90 1.11
C LEU A 292 -8.17 2.47 0.55
N ALA A 293 -9.03 1.81 1.34
CA ALA A 293 -10.27 1.20 0.83
C ALA A 293 -11.13 2.16 -0.01
N GLY A 294 -11.32 3.40 0.46
CA GLY A 294 -12.06 4.42 -0.30
C GLY A 294 -11.38 4.79 -1.62
N SER A 295 -10.06 4.99 -1.60
CA SER A 295 -9.30 5.30 -2.81
C SER A 295 -9.26 4.12 -3.79
N ILE A 296 -9.20 2.88 -3.30
CA ILE A 296 -9.24 1.67 -4.12
C ILE A 296 -10.61 1.55 -4.78
N ALA A 297 -11.70 1.82 -4.05
CA ALA A 297 -13.04 1.84 -4.62
C ALA A 297 -13.16 2.89 -5.74
N ASP A 298 -12.63 4.11 -5.53
CA ASP A 298 -12.62 5.15 -6.55
C ASP A 298 -11.80 4.74 -7.79
N ALA A 299 -10.68 4.06 -7.60
CA ALA A 299 -9.82 3.56 -8.67
C ALA A 299 -10.40 2.36 -9.45
N LEU A 300 -11.50 1.77 -8.97
CA LEU A 300 -12.17 0.64 -9.64
C LEU A 300 -13.39 1.04 -10.45
N GLN A 301 -14.00 2.20 -10.17
CA GLN A 301 -15.14 2.77 -10.91
C GLN A 301 -14.78 3.28 -12.33
N ILE A 302 -13.75 2.70 -12.98
CA ILE A 302 -13.21 3.09 -14.30
C ILE A 302 -14.00 2.43 -15.44
#